data_AF-A0AAD4HQ38-F1
#
_entry.id   AF-A0AAD4HQ38-F1
#
_cell.length_a   1.000
_cell.length_b   1.000
_cell.length_c   1.000
_cell.angle_alpha   90.00
_cell.angle_beta   90.00
_cell.angle_gamma   90.00
#
_symmetry.space_group_name_H-M   'P 1'
#
loop_
_entity.id
_entity.type
_entity.pdbx_description
1 polymer ?
#
loop_
_entity_poly.entity_id
_entity_poly.type
_entity_poly.pdbx_seq_one_letter_code
_entity_poly.pdbx_strand_id
1 'polypeptide(L)'
;MDRLHSDSSLLVCPAFTSECYRASHAPFISATITEEQAAESLRLVWVTTNEDLCTQWQQQLTEDTRLRAEQELTAEAEATRLCQVHQLEEETARTDERKKNRFKHTDIMMHPQPDTNEEETFVSDFALRKIDKGHFVELYYWTNSGLEEALFSYSTRDNEGLIPSEQDGAMVWISAAASKPSKHVVPDRFLSPVDFAQAVPRIVAALEEHDWPNQRVLMLARFWGAIMTHRYWNSNNQIAQRALMIYQEEQRRAWHMAVALGNGAWDLSIISDTMLACLFDRVLRESRHRDHESQVSTYRLAAKKQH
;
A
#
# COMPACT_ATOMS: atom_id res chain seq x y z
N MET A 1 15.32 49.20 -46.51
CA MET A 1 16.15 48.69 -47.61
C MET A 1 15.35 47.60 -48.27
N ASP A 2 15.04 47.72 -49.55
CA ASP A 2 14.31 46.68 -50.27
C ASP A 2 15.18 45.42 -50.41
N ARG A 3 14.54 44.26 -50.28
CA ARG A 3 15.22 42.97 -50.39
C ARG A 3 15.58 42.74 -51.86
N LEU A 4 16.79 42.27 -52.12
CA LEU A 4 17.15 41.87 -53.47
C LEU A 4 16.57 40.47 -53.71
N HIS A 5 16.05 40.23 -54.91
CA HIS A 5 15.41 38.96 -55.27
C HIS A 5 16.26 38.12 -56.23
N SER A 6 17.42 38.63 -56.65
CA SER A 6 18.34 37.99 -57.58
C SER A 6 19.78 38.35 -57.25
N ASP A 7 20.68 37.39 -57.44
CA ASP A 7 22.12 37.59 -57.24
C ASP A 7 22.69 38.54 -58.29
N SER A 8 23.16 39.70 -57.84
CA SER A 8 23.70 40.74 -58.71
C SER A 8 25.11 40.40 -59.23
N SER A 9 25.80 39.43 -58.63
CA SER A 9 27.11 38.95 -59.12
C SER A 9 26.99 38.15 -60.42
N LEU A 10 25.79 37.71 -60.78
CA LEU A 10 25.48 37.03 -62.03
C LEU A 10 25.23 37.99 -63.20
N LEU A 11 25.13 39.30 -62.94
CA LEU A 11 24.91 40.30 -63.97
C LEU A 11 26.22 40.60 -64.71
N VAL A 12 26.16 40.55 -66.04
CA VAL A 12 27.30 40.89 -66.90
C VAL A 12 27.21 42.37 -67.26
N CYS A 13 28.34 43.09 -67.16
CA CYS A 13 28.42 44.50 -67.55
C CYS A 13 27.97 44.65 -69.02
N PRO A 14 26.96 45.49 -69.30
CA PRO A 14 26.56 45.78 -70.66
C PRO A 14 27.71 46.42 -71.45
N ALA A 15 27.81 46.08 -72.73
CA ALA A 15 28.75 46.73 -73.64
C ALA A 15 28.23 48.13 -74.01
N PHE A 16 28.53 49.13 -73.19
CA PHE A 16 28.06 50.52 -73.36
C PHE A 16 28.62 51.24 -74.62
N THR A 17 29.57 50.61 -75.32
CA THR A 17 30.09 51.02 -76.63
C THR A 17 29.26 50.49 -77.81
N SER A 18 28.28 49.60 -77.55
CA SER A 18 27.37 49.08 -78.57
C SER A 18 26.35 50.12 -78.99
N GLU A 19 25.94 50.07 -80.26
CA GLU A 19 25.02 51.03 -80.88
C GLU A 19 23.65 51.10 -80.19
N CYS A 20 23.24 50.04 -79.49
CA CYS A 20 22.01 50.01 -78.70
C CYS A 20 22.02 50.93 -77.46
N TYR A 21 23.20 51.30 -76.94
CA TYR A 21 23.37 52.23 -75.81
C TYR A 21 23.70 53.65 -76.24
N ARG A 22 23.70 53.91 -77.57
CA ARG A 22 24.06 55.21 -78.13
C ARG A 22 23.19 56.36 -77.63
N ALA A 23 21.90 56.09 -77.49
CA ALA A 23 20.93 57.04 -76.92
C ALA A 23 21.20 57.34 -75.44
N SER A 24 21.79 56.41 -74.68
CA SER A 24 22.03 56.54 -73.25
C SER A 24 23.28 57.37 -72.92
N HIS A 25 24.31 57.35 -73.77
CA HIS A 25 25.52 58.16 -73.59
C HIS A 25 25.50 59.51 -74.32
N ALA A 26 24.59 59.73 -75.29
CA ALA A 26 24.47 60.99 -76.04
C ALA A 26 24.35 62.27 -75.18
N PRO A 27 23.66 62.27 -74.02
CA PRO A 27 23.58 63.44 -73.14
C PRO A 27 24.91 63.80 -72.43
N PHE A 28 25.87 62.89 -72.40
CA PHE A 28 27.16 63.07 -71.73
C PHE A 28 28.27 63.54 -72.68
N ILE A 29 28.00 63.57 -74.00
CA ILE A 29 28.94 64.03 -75.01
C ILE A 29 28.95 65.56 -75.04
N SER A 30 30.13 66.16 -74.90
CA SER A 30 30.32 67.62 -74.95
C SER A 30 31.59 67.96 -75.75
N ALA A 31 31.88 69.23 -75.99
CA ALA A 31 33.10 69.66 -76.68
C ALA A 31 34.41 69.20 -75.99
N THR A 32 34.33 68.63 -74.78
CA THR A 32 35.46 68.17 -73.97
C THR A 32 35.41 66.68 -73.59
N ILE A 33 34.34 65.95 -73.93
CA ILE A 33 34.13 64.55 -73.53
C ILE A 33 33.75 63.73 -74.77
N THR A 34 34.56 62.70 -75.10
CA THR A 34 34.34 61.81 -76.25
C THR A 34 33.32 60.71 -75.94
N GLU A 35 32.80 60.06 -77.00
CA GLU A 35 31.84 58.95 -76.91
C GLU A 35 32.38 57.79 -76.05
N GLU A 36 33.68 57.52 -76.14
CA GLU A 36 34.36 56.52 -75.33
C GLU A 36 34.42 56.92 -73.85
N GLN A 37 34.61 58.20 -73.54
CA GLN A 37 34.65 58.70 -72.16
C GLN A 37 33.26 58.72 -71.50
N ALA A 38 32.21 58.93 -72.29
CA ALA A 38 30.82 58.82 -71.84
C ALA A 38 30.42 57.36 -71.56
N ALA A 39 30.81 56.42 -72.44
CA ALA A 39 30.62 54.99 -72.22
C ALA A 39 31.41 54.46 -71.00
N GLU A 40 32.61 54.98 -70.77
CA GLU A 40 33.43 54.67 -69.59
C GLU A 40 32.78 55.15 -68.29
N SER A 41 32.17 56.33 -68.30
CA SER A 41 31.45 56.87 -67.13
C SER A 41 30.22 56.02 -66.77
N LEU A 42 29.46 55.56 -67.77
CA LEU A 42 28.34 54.63 -67.55
C LEU A 42 28.80 53.26 -67.05
N ARG A 43 29.93 52.77 -67.58
CA ARG A 43 30.57 51.54 -67.09
C ARG A 43 30.96 51.68 -65.62
N LEU A 44 31.58 52.80 -65.24
CA LEU A 44 31.98 53.05 -63.85
C LEU A 44 30.76 53.09 -62.91
N VAL A 45 29.70 53.81 -63.28
CA VAL A 45 28.45 53.86 -62.50
C VAL A 45 27.80 52.48 -62.38
N TRP A 46 27.82 51.67 -63.45
CA TRP A 46 27.30 50.31 -63.41
C TRP A 46 28.13 49.43 -62.47
N VAL A 47 29.47 49.50 -62.55
CA VAL A 47 30.37 48.73 -61.67
C VAL A 47 30.14 49.09 -60.21
N THR A 48 30.12 50.38 -59.86
CA THR A 48 29.91 50.81 -58.47
C THR A 48 28.52 50.40 -57.96
N THR A 49 27.49 50.53 -58.79
CA THR A 49 26.12 50.11 -58.42
C THR A 49 26.03 48.59 -58.26
N ASN A 50 26.69 47.83 -59.13
CA ASN A 50 26.70 46.37 -59.05
C ASN A 50 27.50 45.86 -57.85
N GLU A 51 28.61 46.53 -57.50
CA GLU A 51 29.39 46.25 -56.28
C GLU A 51 28.56 46.50 -55.01
N ASP A 52 27.81 47.61 -54.95
CA ASP A 52 26.90 47.91 -53.83
C ASP A 52 25.78 46.85 -53.73
N LEU A 53 25.19 46.44 -54.85
CA LEU A 53 24.17 45.39 -54.90
C LEU A 53 24.72 44.01 -54.51
N CYS A 54 25.93 43.66 -54.96
CA CYS A 54 26.60 42.43 -54.54
C CYS A 54 26.86 42.41 -53.02
N THR A 55 27.31 43.55 -52.48
CA THR A 55 27.53 43.72 -51.03
C THR A 55 26.22 43.59 -50.26
N GLN A 56 25.15 44.22 -50.73
CA GLN A 56 23.82 44.11 -50.12
C GLN A 56 23.27 42.68 -50.18
N TRP A 57 23.48 41.96 -51.29
CA TRP A 57 23.09 40.56 -51.44
C TRP A 57 23.86 39.64 -50.48
N GLN A 58 25.17 39.82 -50.36
CA GLN A 58 26.00 39.08 -49.40
C GLN A 58 25.60 39.36 -47.94
N GLN A 59 25.25 40.60 -47.61
CA GLN A 59 24.70 40.94 -46.30
C GLN A 59 23.37 40.23 -46.04
N GLN A 60 22.47 40.16 -47.04
CA GLN A 60 21.19 39.43 -46.92
C GLN A 60 21.40 37.93 -46.71
N LEU A 61 22.28 37.30 -47.48
CA LEU A 61 22.62 35.89 -47.28
C LEU A 61 23.19 35.63 -45.90
N THR A 62 24.12 36.48 -45.43
CA THR A 62 24.73 36.34 -44.10
C THR A 62 23.68 36.44 -43.00
N GLU A 63 22.76 37.42 -43.11
CA GLU A 63 21.69 37.62 -42.15
C GLU A 63 20.67 36.49 -42.16
N ASP A 64 20.25 36.00 -43.34
CA ASP A 64 19.36 34.84 -43.47
C ASP A 64 19.99 33.59 -42.86
N THR A 65 21.29 33.38 -43.07
CA THR A 65 22.01 32.23 -42.52
C THR A 65 22.10 32.32 -41.00
N ARG A 66 22.37 33.53 -40.47
CA ARG A 66 22.39 33.80 -39.03
C ARG A 66 21.02 33.56 -38.39
N LEU A 67 19.95 34.06 -39.01
CA LEU A 67 18.59 33.90 -38.50
C LEU A 67 18.18 32.43 -38.48
N ARG A 68 18.49 31.66 -39.52
CA ARG A 68 18.23 30.21 -39.56
C ARG A 68 18.99 29.46 -38.47
N ALA A 69 20.28 29.77 -38.29
CA ALA A 69 21.10 29.14 -37.25
C ALA A 69 20.57 29.47 -35.84
N GLU A 70 20.12 30.70 -35.60
CA GLU A 70 19.50 31.09 -34.32
C GLU A 70 18.17 30.37 -34.10
N GLN A 71 17.33 30.27 -35.14
CA GLN A 71 16.08 29.51 -35.08
C GLN A 71 16.30 28.02 -34.78
N GLU A 72 17.25 27.38 -35.46
CA GLU A 72 17.63 25.98 -35.21
C GLU A 72 18.11 25.78 -33.77
N LEU A 73 18.98 26.67 -33.27
CA LEU A 73 19.44 26.62 -31.89
C LEU A 73 18.29 26.75 -30.88
N THR A 74 17.36 27.68 -31.13
CA THR A 74 16.18 27.83 -30.24
C THR A 74 15.26 26.62 -30.27
N ALA A 75 15.02 26.04 -31.45
CA ALA A 75 14.19 24.85 -31.60
C ALA A 75 14.82 23.63 -30.92
N GLU A 76 16.15 23.46 -31.03
CA GLU A 76 16.86 22.37 -30.38
C GLU A 76 16.92 22.53 -28.85
N ALA A 77 17.08 23.76 -28.36
CA ALA A 77 16.98 24.07 -26.93
C ALA A 77 15.57 23.79 -26.38
N GLU A 78 14.52 24.15 -27.12
CA GLU A 78 13.14 23.87 -26.74
C GLU A 78 12.82 22.38 -26.76
N ALA A 79 13.25 21.65 -27.80
CA ALA A 79 13.10 20.20 -27.89
C ALA A 79 13.80 19.49 -26.72
N THR A 80 15.02 19.91 -26.38
CA THR A 80 15.77 19.36 -25.24
C THR A 80 15.03 19.61 -23.92
N ARG A 81 14.49 20.82 -23.74
CA ARG A 81 13.71 21.18 -22.55
C ARG A 81 12.43 20.33 -22.44
N LEU A 82 11.70 20.14 -23.54
CA LEU A 82 10.51 19.30 -23.57
C LEU A 82 10.83 17.83 -23.24
N CYS A 83 11.92 17.29 -23.79
CA CYS A 83 12.40 15.95 -23.44
C CYS A 83 12.75 15.82 -21.95
N GLN A 84 13.42 16.81 -21.36
CA GLN A 84 13.76 16.81 -19.93
C GLN A 84 12.52 16.85 -19.04
N VAL A 85 11.53 17.69 -19.39
CA VAL A 85 10.25 17.76 -18.66
C VAL A 85 9.53 16.42 -18.72
N HIS A 86 9.43 15.81 -19.90
CA HIS A 86 8.79 14.50 -20.07
C HIS A 86 9.49 13.40 -19.25
N GLN A 87 10.82 13.38 -19.24
CA GLN A 87 11.59 12.42 -18.43
C GLN A 87 11.32 12.60 -16.93
N LEU A 88 11.25 13.84 -16.46
CA LEU A 88 10.95 14.13 -15.06
C LEU A 88 9.50 13.75 -14.71
N GLU A 89 8.53 14.01 -15.59
CA GLU A 89 7.14 13.58 -15.42
C GLU A 89 7.02 12.05 -15.37
N GLU A 90 7.71 11.32 -16.24
CA GLU A 90 7.74 9.85 -16.21
C GLU A 90 8.42 9.31 -14.95
N GLU A 91 9.52 9.92 -14.50
CA GLU A 91 10.21 9.52 -13.28
C GLU A 91 9.35 9.79 -12.04
N THR A 92 8.74 10.96 -11.95
CA THR A 92 7.80 11.29 -10.86
C THR A 92 6.61 10.32 -10.88
N ALA A 93 6.02 10.04 -12.04
CA ALA A 93 4.95 9.05 -12.18
C ALA A 93 5.39 7.64 -11.73
N ARG A 94 6.61 7.20 -12.09
CA ARG A 94 7.16 5.91 -11.62
C ARG A 94 7.40 5.88 -10.12
N THR A 95 7.93 6.97 -9.54
CA THR A 95 8.13 7.03 -8.09
C THR A 95 6.81 7.04 -7.34
N ASP A 96 5.79 7.72 -7.86
CA ASP A 96 4.46 7.76 -7.28
C ASP A 96 3.74 6.41 -7.42
N GLU A 97 3.92 5.71 -8.54
CA GLU A 97 3.40 4.36 -8.73
C GLU A 97 4.10 3.35 -7.80
N ARG A 98 5.42 3.45 -7.62
CA ARG A 98 6.17 2.68 -6.62
C ARG A 98 5.72 2.97 -5.18
N LYS A 99 5.43 4.23 -4.85
CA LYS A 99 4.92 4.63 -3.52
C LYS A 99 3.50 4.09 -3.28
N LYS A 100 2.61 4.23 -4.25
CA LYS A 100 1.22 3.76 -4.17
C LYS A 100 1.15 2.23 -4.12
N ASN A 101 1.94 1.57 -4.95
CA ASN A 101 1.95 0.12 -5.10
C ASN A 101 3.22 -0.49 -4.47
N ARG A 102 3.51 -0.12 -3.21
CA ARG A 102 4.76 -0.52 -2.54
C ARG A 102 4.96 -2.03 -2.54
N PHE A 103 3.91 -2.81 -2.27
CA PHE A 103 3.96 -4.27 -2.25
C PHE A 103 4.34 -4.87 -3.61
N LYS A 104 3.80 -4.34 -4.71
CA LYS A 104 4.13 -4.77 -6.08
C LYS A 104 5.60 -4.49 -6.45
N HIS A 105 6.21 -3.46 -5.85
CA HIS A 105 7.58 -3.03 -6.15
C HIS A 105 8.56 -3.31 -5.01
N THR A 106 8.17 -4.16 -4.05
CA THR A 106 9.08 -4.58 -2.98
C THR A 106 10.11 -5.53 -3.58
N ASP A 107 11.39 -5.25 -3.37
CA ASP A 107 12.46 -6.12 -3.85
C ASP A 107 12.36 -7.49 -3.17
N ILE A 108 12.11 -8.52 -3.97
CA ILE A 108 12.07 -9.90 -3.50
C ILE A 108 13.50 -10.43 -3.53
N MET A 109 14.09 -10.68 -2.36
CA MET A 109 15.35 -11.40 -2.29
C MET A 109 15.13 -12.84 -2.77
N MET A 110 15.90 -13.27 -3.77
CA MET A 110 15.85 -14.62 -4.35
C MET A 110 16.49 -15.62 -3.38
N HIS A 111 15.81 -15.90 -2.26
CA HIS A 111 16.14 -17.02 -1.39
C HIS A 111 15.40 -18.28 -1.86
N PRO A 112 15.99 -19.48 -1.72
CA PRO A 112 15.23 -20.71 -1.91
C PRO A 112 14.01 -20.68 -0.98
N GLN A 113 12.89 -21.23 -1.46
CA GLN A 113 11.69 -21.41 -0.64
C GLN A 113 12.10 -22.05 0.69
N PRO A 114 11.65 -21.52 1.85
CA PRO A 114 11.92 -22.17 3.13
C PRO A 114 11.53 -23.65 3.05
N ASP A 115 12.45 -24.55 3.43
CA ASP A 115 12.21 -26.01 3.46
C ASP A 115 11.14 -26.42 4.49
N THR A 116 10.73 -25.47 5.33
CA THR A 116 9.65 -25.65 6.27
C THR A 116 8.31 -25.56 5.56
N ASN A 117 7.66 -26.72 5.39
CA ASN A 117 6.19 -26.84 5.28
C ASN A 117 5.50 -26.40 6.61
N GLU A 118 6.05 -25.40 7.29
CA GLU A 118 5.38 -24.75 8.41
C GLU A 118 4.33 -23.86 7.75
N GLU A 119 3.12 -24.38 7.63
CA GLU A 119 1.95 -23.57 7.28
C GLU A 119 1.96 -22.36 8.21
N GLU A 120 2.20 -21.18 7.63
CA GLU A 120 2.26 -19.92 8.35
C GLU A 120 0.95 -19.78 9.13
N THR A 121 1.04 -19.81 10.46
CA THR A 121 -0.13 -19.90 11.31
C THR A 121 -0.75 -18.51 11.46
N PHE A 122 -1.75 -18.22 10.64
CA PHE A 122 -2.43 -16.93 10.66
C PHE A 122 -3.40 -16.85 11.84
N VAL A 123 -3.02 -16.12 12.89
CA VAL A 123 -3.93 -15.75 13.98
C VAL A 123 -4.64 -14.44 13.65
N SER A 124 -5.87 -14.28 14.12
CA SER A 124 -6.64 -13.04 13.95
C SER A 124 -5.93 -11.84 14.59
N ASP A 125 -5.78 -10.74 13.83
CA ASP A 125 -5.25 -9.46 14.34
C ASP A 125 -5.97 -8.97 15.60
N PHE A 126 -7.29 -9.19 15.68
CA PHE A 126 -8.07 -8.82 16.85
C PHE A 126 -7.57 -9.54 18.12
N ALA A 127 -7.25 -10.83 17.99
CA ALA A 127 -6.79 -11.65 19.09
C ALA A 127 -5.37 -11.27 19.51
N LEU A 128 -4.47 -11.05 18.54
CA LEU A 128 -3.10 -10.59 18.79
C LEU A 128 -3.09 -9.23 19.51
N ARG A 129 -3.87 -8.24 19.03
CA ARG A 129 -4.00 -6.93 19.69
C ARG A 129 -4.54 -7.02 21.12
N LYS A 130 -5.39 -8.01 21.42
CA LYS A 130 -5.86 -8.24 22.79
C LYS A 130 -4.75 -8.82 23.67
N ILE A 131 -3.95 -9.74 23.15
CA ILE A 131 -2.78 -10.28 23.84
C ILE A 131 -1.77 -9.17 24.13
N ASP A 132 -1.45 -8.32 23.15
CA ASP A 132 -0.54 -7.17 23.33
C ASP A 132 -0.98 -6.26 24.50
N LYS A 133 -2.29 -6.06 24.63
CA LYS A 133 -2.87 -5.22 25.70
C LYS A 133 -3.04 -5.95 27.03
N GLY A 134 -2.65 -7.21 27.15
CA GLY A 134 -2.88 -8.00 28.37
C GLY A 134 -4.35 -8.34 28.62
N HIS A 135 -5.22 -8.20 27.62
CA HIS A 135 -6.66 -8.40 27.76
C HIS A 135 -7.07 -9.86 27.63
N PHE A 136 -8.24 -10.19 28.19
CA PHE A 136 -8.83 -11.51 27.99
C PHE A 136 -9.22 -11.73 26.51
N VAL A 137 -8.77 -12.86 25.97
CA VAL A 137 -9.12 -13.37 24.65
C VAL A 137 -9.47 -14.85 24.72
N GLU A 138 -10.52 -15.22 24.01
CA GLU A 138 -10.99 -16.59 23.87
C GLU A 138 -9.94 -17.49 23.18
N LEU A 139 -9.82 -18.75 23.62
CA LEU A 139 -8.90 -19.73 23.02
C LEU A 139 -9.32 -20.13 21.60
N TYR A 140 -10.58 -19.87 21.22
CA TYR A 140 -11.12 -20.13 19.89
C TYR A 140 -10.18 -19.67 18.77
N TYR A 141 -9.56 -18.49 18.91
CA TYR A 141 -8.67 -17.92 17.89
C TYR A 141 -7.41 -18.76 17.60
N TRP A 142 -7.06 -19.70 18.47
CA TRP A 142 -5.94 -20.63 18.30
C TRP A 142 -6.38 -22.07 17.97
N THR A 143 -7.68 -22.31 17.84
CA THR A 143 -8.22 -23.58 17.33
C THR A 143 -8.04 -23.66 15.81
N ASN A 144 -8.11 -24.85 15.22
CA ASN A 144 -8.03 -24.99 13.76
C ASN A 144 -9.11 -24.16 13.05
N SER A 145 -10.35 -24.16 13.56
CA SER A 145 -11.43 -23.34 12.99
C SER A 145 -11.16 -21.84 13.08
N GLY A 146 -10.57 -21.37 14.18
CA GLY A 146 -10.20 -19.96 14.34
C GLY A 146 -9.06 -19.54 13.40
N LEU A 147 -8.08 -20.42 13.19
CA LEU A 147 -6.97 -20.21 12.27
C LEU A 147 -7.41 -20.24 10.81
N GLU A 148 -8.27 -21.19 10.42
CA GLU A 148 -8.87 -21.25 9.08
C GLU A 148 -9.70 -20.00 8.78
N GLU A 149 -10.49 -19.53 9.76
CA GLU A 149 -11.25 -18.27 9.62
C GLU A 149 -10.31 -17.07 9.43
N ALA A 150 -9.24 -17.00 10.23
CA ALA A 150 -8.25 -15.94 10.12
C ALA A 150 -7.56 -15.97 8.74
N LEU A 151 -7.06 -17.13 8.31
CA LEU A 151 -6.45 -17.34 6.98
C LEU A 151 -7.40 -16.92 5.85
N PHE A 152 -8.68 -17.31 5.93
CA PHE A 152 -9.69 -16.88 4.98
C PHE A 152 -9.87 -15.35 4.99
N SER A 153 -9.90 -14.74 6.17
CA SER A 153 -9.98 -13.28 6.32
C SER A 153 -8.75 -12.55 5.79
N TYR A 154 -7.55 -13.14 5.83
CA TYR A 154 -6.35 -12.59 5.21
C TYR A 154 -6.39 -12.71 3.68
N SER A 155 -6.92 -13.82 3.17
CA SER A 155 -6.98 -14.10 1.73
C SER A 155 -8.04 -13.27 1.00
N THR A 156 -9.10 -12.87 1.70
CA THR A 156 -10.25 -12.12 1.15
C THR A 156 -10.25 -10.65 1.55
N ARG A 157 -9.11 -10.15 2.05
CA ARG A 157 -8.98 -8.87 2.72
C ARG A 157 -9.03 -7.68 1.74
N ASP A 158 -10.23 -7.35 1.27
CA ASP A 158 -10.55 -6.12 0.52
C ASP A 158 -11.13 -5.02 1.45
N ASN A 159 -10.93 -5.16 2.76
CA ASN A 159 -11.64 -4.36 3.76
C ASN A 159 -10.92 -3.03 4.02
N GLU A 160 -11.16 -2.04 3.15
CA GLU A 160 -10.59 -0.68 3.17
C GLU A 160 -11.10 0.22 4.32
N GLY A 161 -12.05 -0.26 5.14
CA GLY A 161 -12.56 0.53 6.26
C GLY A 161 -11.52 0.69 7.38
N LEU A 162 -11.08 1.92 7.63
CA LEU A 162 -10.30 2.27 8.82
C LEU A 162 -11.22 2.75 9.95
N ILE A 163 -10.99 2.26 11.15
CA ILE A 163 -11.69 2.68 12.37
C ILE A 163 -10.66 3.36 13.28
N PRO A 164 -11.00 4.52 13.87
CA PRO A 164 -10.13 5.15 14.85
C PRO A 164 -10.08 4.32 16.14
N SER A 165 -8.89 4.05 16.64
CA SER A 165 -8.63 3.30 17.86
C SER A 165 -7.61 4.02 18.72
N GLU A 166 -7.83 4.06 20.03
CA GLU A 166 -6.87 4.63 20.97
C GLU A 166 -5.78 3.59 21.31
N GLN A 167 -4.53 3.99 21.10
CA GLN A 167 -3.33 3.22 21.42
C GLN A 167 -2.32 4.17 22.08
N ASP A 168 -1.99 3.91 23.34
CA ASP A 168 -1.04 4.69 24.15
C ASP A 168 -1.34 6.20 24.22
N GLY A 169 -2.62 6.56 24.29
CA GLY A 169 -3.09 7.95 24.32
C GLY A 169 -3.06 8.67 22.97
N ALA A 170 -2.68 7.98 21.89
CA ALA A 170 -2.76 8.46 20.52
C ALA A 170 -3.93 7.80 19.75
N MET A 171 -4.56 8.57 18.87
CA MET A 171 -5.57 8.07 17.96
C MET A 171 -4.90 7.45 16.73
N VAL A 172 -5.00 6.14 16.59
CA VAL A 172 -4.43 5.35 15.48
C VAL A 172 -5.55 4.81 14.62
N TRP A 173 -5.41 4.90 13.30
CA TRP A 173 -6.34 4.30 12.35
C TRP A 173 -5.99 2.82 12.14
N ILE A 174 -6.92 1.93 12.47
CA ILE A 174 -6.72 0.48 12.31
C ILE A 174 -7.75 -0.08 11.34
N SER A 175 -7.39 -1.16 10.65
CA SER A 175 -8.35 -1.89 9.81
C SER A 175 -9.56 -2.32 10.65
N ALA A 176 -10.77 -2.13 10.11
CA ALA A 176 -12.01 -2.56 10.74
C ALA A 176 -12.00 -4.06 11.09
N ALA A 177 -11.30 -4.88 10.30
CA ALA A 177 -11.13 -6.30 10.53
C ALA A 177 -10.33 -6.59 11.81
N ALA A 178 -9.34 -5.75 12.13
CA ALA A 178 -8.52 -5.91 13.35
C ALA A 178 -9.24 -5.45 14.63
N SER A 179 -10.36 -4.73 14.50
CA SER A 179 -11.13 -4.23 15.64
C SER A 179 -12.31 -5.12 16.04
N LYS A 180 -12.81 -5.96 15.14
CA LYS A 180 -14.06 -6.70 15.34
C LYS A 180 -13.77 -8.16 15.74
N PRO A 181 -14.42 -8.68 16.80
CA PRO A 181 -14.36 -10.10 17.08
C PRO A 181 -15.00 -10.89 15.94
N SER A 182 -14.58 -12.15 15.77
CA SER A 182 -15.23 -13.06 14.84
C SER A 182 -16.67 -13.32 15.29
N LYS A 183 -17.58 -13.51 14.32
CA LYS A 183 -18.98 -13.88 14.61
C LYS A 183 -19.11 -15.35 15.04
N HIS A 184 -18.08 -16.14 14.78
CA HIS A 184 -18.01 -17.57 15.04
C HIS A 184 -17.27 -17.92 16.34
N VAL A 185 -16.83 -16.91 17.10
CA VAL A 185 -16.12 -17.10 18.37
C VAL A 185 -16.93 -17.99 19.30
N VAL A 186 -16.34 -19.13 19.66
CA VAL A 186 -16.87 -20.06 20.65
C VAL A 186 -16.29 -19.68 22.01
N PRO A 187 -17.12 -19.42 23.04
CA PRO A 187 -16.63 -19.24 24.40
C PRO A 187 -15.85 -20.45 24.87
N ASP A 188 -14.74 -20.19 25.57
CA ASP A 188 -13.85 -21.17 26.19
C ASP A 188 -14.56 -22.35 26.87
N ARG A 189 -15.66 -22.10 27.60
CA ARG A 189 -16.43 -23.13 28.32
C ARG A 189 -17.14 -24.14 27.40
N PHE A 190 -17.26 -23.83 26.12
CA PHE A 190 -17.93 -24.63 25.08
C PHE A 190 -16.97 -25.23 24.06
N LEU A 191 -15.66 -25.01 24.21
CA LEU A 191 -14.67 -25.65 23.36
C LEU A 191 -14.66 -27.16 23.58
N SER A 192 -14.45 -27.91 22.50
CA SER A 192 -14.22 -29.35 22.61
C SER A 192 -12.87 -29.61 23.30
N PRO A 193 -12.68 -30.77 23.98
CA PRO A 193 -11.40 -31.10 24.58
C PRO A 193 -10.24 -31.11 23.57
N VAL A 194 -10.51 -31.48 22.32
CA VAL A 194 -9.52 -31.50 21.24
C VAL A 194 -9.14 -30.07 20.84
N ASP A 195 -10.12 -29.21 20.59
CA ASP A 195 -9.87 -27.81 20.23
C ASP A 195 -9.10 -27.09 21.33
N PHE A 196 -9.49 -27.33 22.59
CA PHE A 196 -8.79 -26.77 23.73
C PHE A 196 -7.33 -27.25 23.80
N ALA A 197 -7.10 -28.56 23.70
CA ALA A 197 -5.75 -29.14 23.77
C ALA A 197 -4.84 -28.67 22.61
N GLN A 198 -5.41 -28.39 21.44
CA GLN A 198 -4.68 -27.82 20.30
C GLN A 198 -4.41 -26.32 20.46
N ALA A 199 -5.36 -25.56 20.99
CA ALA A 199 -5.24 -24.12 21.16
C ALA A 199 -4.21 -23.73 22.23
N VAL A 200 -4.11 -24.49 23.33
CA VAL A 200 -3.21 -24.19 24.47
C VAL A 200 -1.74 -24.01 24.07
N PRO A 201 -1.06 -24.95 23.39
CA PRO A 201 0.34 -24.76 23.03
C PRO A 201 0.55 -23.55 22.10
N ARG A 202 -0.41 -23.28 21.21
CA ARG A 202 -0.33 -22.17 20.26
C ARG A 202 -0.49 -20.80 20.93
N ILE A 203 -1.43 -20.66 21.88
CA ILE A 203 -1.57 -19.41 22.63
C ILE A 203 -0.37 -19.20 23.56
N VAL A 204 0.21 -20.26 24.13
CA VAL A 204 1.43 -20.14 24.96
C VAL A 204 2.59 -19.60 24.12
N ALA A 205 2.82 -20.17 22.93
CA ALA A 205 3.84 -19.65 22.00
C ALA A 205 3.56 -18.19 21.61
N ALA A 206 2.30 -17.86 21.28
CA ALA A 206 1.92 -16.48 20.96
C ALA A 206 2.15 -15.50 22.12
N LEU A 207 1.94 -15.93 23.38
CA LEU A 207 2.25 -15.08 24.54
C LEU A 207 3.77 -14.83 24.66
N GLU A 208 4.59 -15.84 24.39
CA GLU A 208 6.07 -15.70 24.39
C GLU A 208 6.56 -14.76 23.29
N GLU A 209 6.01 -14.90 22.08
CA GLU A 209 6.33 -14.05 20.92
C GLU A 209 5.90 -12.59 21.09
N HIS A 210 4.86 -12.35 21.89
CA HIS A 210 4.31 -11.01 22.18
C HIS A 210 4.80 -10.42 23.52
N ASP A 211 6.03 -10.76 23.91
CA ASP A 211 6.75 -10.17 25.05
C ASP A 211 6.01 -10.23 26.40
N TRP A 212 5.15 -11.24 26.61
CA TRP A 212 4.52 -11.41 27.92
C TRP A 212 5.59 -11.74 28.97
N PRO A 213 5.46 -11.21 30.21
CA PRO A 213 6.38 -11.58 31.28
C PRO A 213 6.42 -13.10 31.47
N ASN A 214 7.61 -13.70 31.39
CA ASN A 214 7.82 -15.15 31.49
C ASN A 214 7.08 -15.81 32.67
N GLN A 215 7.01 -15.12 33.82
CA GLN A 215 6.28 -15.62 34.98
C GLN A 215 4.78 -15.81 34.70
N ARG A 216 4.16 -14.91 33.92
CA ARG A 216 2.74 -15.00 33.53
C ARG A 216 2.52 -16.09 32.49
N VAL A 217 3.41 -16.20 31.51
CA VAL A 217 3.37 -17.28 30.50
C VAL A 217 3.42 -18.64 31.20
N LEU A 218 4.41 -18.85 32.07
CA LEU A 218 4.56 -20.10 32.83
C LEU A 218 3.36 -20.39 33.74
N MET A 219 2.80 -19.38 34.40
CA MET A 219 1.60 -19.53 35.23
C MET A 219 0.42 -20.01 34.38
N LEU A 220 0.16 -19.38 33.24
CA LEU A 220 -0.93 -19.75 32.34
C LEU A 220 -0.72 -21.15 31.71
N ALA A 221 0.50 -21.46 31.26
CA ALA A 221 0.85 -22.77 30.75
C ALA A 221 0.62 -23.88 31.80
N ARG A 222 1.04 -23.65 33.05
CA ARG A 222 0.79 -24.57 34.16
C ARG A 222 -0.69 -24.69 34.49
N PHE A 223 -1.43 -23.60 34.46
CA PHE A 223 -2.88 -23.62 34.66
C PHE A 223 -3.58 -24.50 33.61
N TRP A 224 -3.33 -24.30 32.33
CA TRP A 224 -3.93 -25.14 31.29
C TRP A 224 -3.45 -26.59 31.37
N GLY A 225 -2.18 -26.84 31.71
CA GLY A 225 -1.67 -28.17 32.02
C GLY A 225 -2.40 -28.84 33.19
N ALA A 226 -2.67 -28.09 34.26
CA ALA A 226 -3.44 -28.57 35.41
C ALA A 226 -4.89 -28.90 35.03
N ILE A 227 -5.51 -28.10 34.14
CA ILE A 227 -6.85 -28.40 33.60
C ILE A 227 -6.83 -29.73 32.81
N MET A 228 -5.88 -29.91 31.89
CA MET A 228 -5.80 -31.12 31.04
C MET A 228 -5.42 -32.39 31.81
N THR A 229 -4.80 -32.25 32.99
CA THR A 229 -4.42 -33.38 33.86
C THR A 229 -5.40 -33.61 35.01
N HIS A 230 -6.38 -32.74 35.20
CA HIS A 230 -7.35 -32.86 36.27
C HIS A 230 -8.28 -34.07 36.06
N ARG A 231 -8.70 -34.73 37.15
CA ARG A 231 -9.57 -35.92 37.11
C ARG A 231 -10.88 -35.73 36.33
N TYR A 232 -11.38 -34.48 36.23
CA TYR A 232 -12.60 -34.18 35.48
C TYR A 232 -12.38 -34.13 33.97
N TRP A 233 -11.15 -33.93 33.50
CA TRP A 233 -10.83 -33.88 32.07
C TRP A 233 -11.15 -35.21 31.37
N ASN A 234 -10.65 -36.31 31.93
CA ASN A 234 -10.88 -37.67 31.43
C ASN A 234 -12.09 -38.37 32.05
N SER A 235 -12.97 -37.62 32.72
CA SER A 235 -14.15 -38.20 33.37
C SER A 235 -15.23 -38.56 32.34
N ASN A 236 -15.83 -39.74 32.48
CA ASN A 236 -17.02 -40.13 31.71
C ASN A 236 -18.28 -39.31 32.08
N ASN A 237 -18.20 -38.50 33.15
CA ASN A 237 -19.29 -37.63 33.57
C ASN A 237 -19.19 -36.27 32.86
N GLN A 238 -20.07 -36.03 31.89
CA GLN A 238 -20.15 -34.77 31.13
C GLN A 238 -20.38 -33.54 32.01
N ILE A 239 -21.03 -33.68 33.17
CA ILE A 239 -21.20 -32.59 34.14
C ILE A 239 -19.86 -32.19 34.74
N ALA A 240 -18.99 -33.17 35.01
CA ALA A 240 -17.65 -32.94 35.54
C ALA A 240 -16.76 -32.21 34.52
N GLN A 241 -16.75 -32.69 33.28
CA GLN A 241 -16.04 -32.03 32.18
C GLN A 241 -16.55 -30.60 31.97
N ARG A 242 -17.87 -30.40 31.93
CA ARG A 242 -18.49 -29.08 31.77
C ARG A 242 -18.14 -28.13 32.93
N ALA A 243 -18.17 -28.63 34.18
CA ALA A 243 -17.78 -27.82 35.34
C ALA A 243 -16.33 -27.38 35.27
N LEU A 244 -15.43 -28.25 34.80
CA LEU A 244 -14.01 -27.93 34.59
C LEU A 244 -13.80 -26.85 33.52
N MET A 245 -14.53 -26.94 32.40
CA MET A 245 -14.44 -25.93 31.33
C MET A 245 -15.04 -24.58 31.74
N ILE A 246 -16.12 -24.58 32.52
CA ILE A 246 -16.68 -23.35 33.10
C ILE A 246 -15.69 -22.73 34.09
N TYR A 247 -15.11 -23.56 34.98
CA TYR A 247 -14.09 -23.11 35.92
C TYR A 247 -12.94 -22.42 35.19
N GLN A 248 -12.43 -23.03 34.12
CA GLN A 248 -11.27 -22.46 33.45
C GLN A 248 -11.55 -21.08 32.84
N GLU A 249 -12.71 -20.93 32.16
CA GLU A 249 -13.12 -19.65 31.57
C GLU A 249 -13.34 -18.58 32.66
N GLU A 250 -14.10 -18.92 33.71
CA GLU A 250 -14.42 -17.98 34.79
C GLU A 250 -13.16 -17.48 35.50
N GLN A 251 -12.22 -18.39 35.82
CA GLN A 251 -10.97 -18.05 36.48
C GLN A 251 -10.07 -17.17 35.62
N ARG A 252 -9.93 -17.46 34.32
CA ARG A 252 -9.16 -16.59 33.41
C ARG A 252 -9.77 -15.21 33.29
N ARG A 253 -11.08 -15.12 33.06
CA ARG A 253 -11.79 -13.83 32.95
C ARG A 253 -11.62 -13.01 34.24
N ALA A 254 -11.82 -13.64 35.40
CA ALA A 254 -11.67 -13.00 36.69
C ALA A 254 -10.23 -12.54 36.94
N TRP A 255 -9.23 -13.34 36.57
CA TRP A 255 -7.82 -12.99 36.69
C TRP A 255 -7.47 -11.76 35.84
N HIS A 256 -7.86 -11.71 34.56
CA HIS A 256 -7.58 -10.55 33.70
C HIS A 256 -8.25 -9.27 34.22
N MET A 257 -9.45 -9.37 34.80
CA MET A 257 -10.09 -8.21 35.47
C MET A 257 -9.33 -7.80 36.74
N ALA A 258 -8.85 -8.76 37.52
CA ALA A 258 -8.16 -8.51 38.79
C ALA A 258 -6.75 -7.94 38.61
N VAL A 259 -6.03 -8.27 37.53
CA VAL A 259 -4.69 -7.72 37.25
C VAL A 259 -4.71 -6.19 37.13
N ALA A 260 -5.80 -5.61 36.64
CA ALA A 260 -5.97 -4.16 36.55
C ALA A 260 -6.30 -3.50 37.91
N LEU A 261 -6.69 -4.30 38.91
CA LEU A 261 -7.05 -3.81 40.24
C LEU A 261 -5.82 -3.88 41.15
N GLY A 262 -5.52 -2.79 41.88
CA GLY A 262 -4.29 -2.65 42.68
C GLY A 262 -4.08 -3.67 43.81
N ASN A 263 -5.03 -4.57 44.05
CA ASN A 263 -4.94 -5.66 45.02
C ASN A 263 -4.21 -6.90 44.45
N GLY A 264 -3.90 -6.88 43.15
CA GLY A 264 -3.21 -7.96 42.44
C GLY A 264 -4.13 -9.14 42.10
N ALA A 265 -3.70 -9.92 41.11
CA ALA A 265 -4.33 -11.19 40.75
C ALA A 265 -3.66 -12.37 41.48
N TRP A 266 -4.28 -13.56 41.44
CA TRP A 266 -3.78 -14.78 42.08
C TRP A 266 -3.05 -15.70 41.09
N ASP A 267 -2.35 -16.71 41.61
CA ASP A 267 -1.73 -17.74 40.78
C ASP A 267 -2.80 -18.69 40.22
N LEU A 268 -3.02 -18.64 38.90
CA LEU A 268 -3.99 -19.50 38.23
C LEU A 268 -3.58 -20.98 38.23
N SER A 269 -2.29 -21.29 38.34
CA SER A 269 -1.82 -22.68 38.26
C SER A 269 -2.33 -23.57 39.40
N ILE A 270 -2.83 -22.96 40.48
CA ILE A 270 -3.40 -23.64 41.63
C ILE A 270 -4.92 -23.76 41.43
N ILE A 271 -5.39 -24.95 41.07
CA ILE A 271 -6.83 -25.23 40.95
C ILE A 271 -7.46 -25.24 42.34
N SER A 272 -8.51 -24.44 42.51
CA SER A 272 -9.33 -24.45 43.72
C SER A 272 -10.37 -25.56 43.65
N ASP A 273 -10.08 -26.69 44.31
CA ASP A 273 -11.00 -27.82 44.42
C ASP A 273 -12.35 -27.41 45.03
N THR A 274 -12.34 -26.48 46.00
CA THR A 274 -13.57 -25.97 46.62
C THR A 274 -14.45 -25.25 45.59
N MET A 275 -13.89 -24.32 44.81
CA MET A 275 -14.66 -23.60 43.79
C MET A 275 -15.12 -24.55 42.68
N LEU A 276 -14.27 -25.48 42.26
CA LEU A 276 -14.62 -26.46 41.24
C LEU A 276 -15.72 -27.42 41.70
N ALA A 277 -15.72 -27.83 42.97
CA ALA A 277 -16.81 -28.62 43.56
C ALA A 277 -18.13 -27.83 43.61
N CYS A 278 -18.10 -26.55 44.02
CA CYS A 278 -19.28 -25.69 43.98
C CYS A 278 -19.82 -25.53 42.55
N LEU A 279 -18.94 -25.39 41.56
CA LEU A 279 -19.33 -25.33 40.15
C LEU A 279 -19.94 -26.65 39.67
N PHE A 280 -19.37 -27.78 40.05
CA PHE A 280 -19.94 -29.09 39.75
C PHE A 280 -21.37 -29.22 40.27
N ASP A 281 -21.60 -28.86 41.54
CA ASP A 281 -22.93 -28.87 42.14
C ASP A 281 -23.90 -27.92 41.43
N ARG A 282 -23.42 -26.74 41.02
CA ARG A 282 -24.22 -25.76 40.25
C ARG A 282 -24.68 -26.36 38.92
N VAL A 283 -23.74 -26.91 38.13
CA VAL A 283 -24.03 -27.51 36.82
C VAL A 283 -24.94 -28.74 36.97
N LEU A 284 -24.75 -29.54 38.03
CA LEU A 284 -25.59 -30.69 38.33
C LEU A 284 -27.04 -30.27 38.61
N ARG A 285 -27.26 -29.23 39.42
CA ARG A 285 -28.60 -28.69 39.69
C ARG A 285 -29.25 -28.17 38.41
N GLU A 286 -28.52 -27.39 37.60
CA GLU A 286 -29.01 -26.88 36.31
C GLU A 286 -29.42 -28.00 35.35
N SER A 287 -28.64 -29.10 35.29
CA SER A 287 -28.97 -30.25 34.45
C SER A 287 -30.28 -30.89 34.89
N ARG A 288 -30.44 -31.14 36.20
CA ARG A 288 -31.67 -31.73 36.75
C ARG A 288 -32.91 -30.86 36.50
N HIS A 289 -32.77 -29.54 36.59
CA HIS A 289 -33.86 -28.62 36.27
C HIS A 289 -34.27 -28.70 34.79
N ARG A 290 -33.31 -28.72 33.85
CA ARG A 290 -33.60 -28.88 32.41
C ARG A 290 -34.28 -30.20 32.09
N ASP A 291 -33.85 -31.29 32.72
CA ASP A 291 -34.45 -32.62 32.52
C ASP A 291 -35.91 -32.63 33.00
N HIS A 292 -36.18 -32.02 34.16
CA HIS A 292 -37.52 -31.87 34.68
C HIS A 292 -38.42 -31.00 33.77
N GLU A 293 -37.91 -29.86 33.28
CA GLU A 293 -38.65 -29.00 32.34
C GLU A 293 -38.94 -29.70 31.00
N SER A 294 -37.98 -30.45 30.48
CA SER A 294 -38.12 -31.22 29.24
C SER A 294 -39.18 -32.32 29.37
N GLN A 295 -39.21 -33.01 30.52
CA GLN A 295 -40.24 -33.99 30.84
C GLN A 295 -41.62 -33.33 30.93
N VAL A 296 -41.75 -32.24 31.69
CA VAL A 296 -43.02 -31.50 31.83
C VAL A 296 -43.52 -30.96 30.49
N SER A 297 -42.63 -30.48 29.62
CA SER A 297 -42.97 -30.03 28.26
C SER A 297 -43.50 -31.18 27.41
N THR A 298 -42.83 -32.33 27.43
CA THR A 298 -43.25 -33.55 26.72
C THR A 298 -44.63 -34.01 27.18
N TYR A 299 -44.89 -34.03 28.50
CA TYR A 299 -46.20 -34.38 29.05
C TYR A 299 -47.31 -33.38 28.64
N ARG A 300 -47.02 -32.07 28.60
CA ARG A 300 -47.98 -31.05 28.14
C ARG A 300 -48.29 -31.16 26.65
N LEU A 301 -47.31 -31.50 25.82
CA LEU A 301 -47.48 -31.76 24.39
C LEU A 301 -48.30 -33.03 24.12
N ALA A 302 -48.09 -34.08 24.92
CA ALA A 302 -48.88 -35.31 24.84
C ALA A 302 -50.34 -35.08 25.26
N ALA A 303 -50.58 -34.31 26.32
CA ALA A 303 -51.93 -33.98 26.79
C ALA A 303 -52.72 -33.12 25.78
N LYS A 304 -52.06 -32.24 25.02
CA LYS A 304 -52.69 -31.44 23.96
C LYS A 304 -53.09 -32.22 22.70
N LYS A 305 -52.54 -33.44 22.48
CA LYS A 305 -52.89 -34.30 21.34
C LYS A 305 -54.07 -35.25 21.61
N GLN A 306 -54.59 -35.27 22.84
CA GLN A 306 -55.71 -36.12 23.26
C GLN A 306 -57.06 -35.35 23.35
N HIS A 307 -57.08 -34.10 22.91
CA HIS A 307 -58.26 -33.26 22.68
C HIS A 307 -58.28 -32.81 21.22
#